data_AF-A0A2V2B816-F1
#
_entry.id   AF-A0A2V2B816-F1
#
_cell.length_a   1.000
_cell.length_b   1.000
_cell.length_c   1.000
_cell.angle_alpha   90.00
_cell.angle_beta   90.00
_cell.angle_gamma   90.00
#
_symmetry.space_group_name_H-M   'P 1'
#
loop_
_entity.id
_entity.type
_entity.pdbx_description
1 polymer ?
#
loop_
_entity_poly.entity_id
_entity_poly.type
_entity_poly.pdbx_seq_one_letter_code
_entity_poly.pdbx_strand_id
1 'polypeptide(L)'
;MRYALLVTGPAYGTQQATSALLFANALLAAGHQLDSVFFYREGVLNANQLTAPASDEFDLVRAWQSLSQAQGVALNICVAAALRRGVTDQQEASRLALPGANLQPGFMLAGLGALAEAALRCERMVQF
;
A
#
# COMPACT_ATOMS: atom_id res chain seq x y z
N MET A 1 5.82 -16.27 -12.28
CA MET A 1 4.50 -15.68 -12.57
C MET A 1 4.47 -14.23 -12.15
N ARG A 2 3.60 -13.41 -12.75
CA ARG A 2 3.41 -11.99 -12.39
C ARG A 2 2.18 -11.81 -11.50
N TYR A 3 2.38 -11.17 -10.35
CA TYR A 3 1.36 -10.95 -9.34
C TYR A 3 1.04 -9.47 -9.15
N ALA A 4 -0.22 -9.21 -8.84
CA ALA A 4 -0.68 -7.99 -8.19
C ALA A 4 -1.38 -8.34 -6.87
N LEU A 5 -1.20 -7.52 -5.84
CA LEU A 5 -1.90 -7.69 -4.57
C LEU A 5 -2.91 -6.56 -4.37
N LEU A 6 -4.09 -6.90 -3.85
CA LEU A 6 -5.08 -5.95 -3.37
C LEU A 6 -5.17 -6.06 -1.84
N VAL A 7 -4.80 -5.00 -1.12
CA VAL A 7 -4.83 -4.98 0.35
C VAL A 7 -5.98 -4.12 0.81
N THR A 8 -6.91 -4.69 1.58
CA THR A 8 -8.12 -4.00 2.03
C THR A 8 -8.17 -3.67 3.52
N GLY A 9 -7.28 -4.23 4.33
CA GLY A 9 -7.18 -3.99 5.78
C GLY A 9 -6.06 -3.02 6.19
N PRO A 10 -6.22 -2.32 7.33
CA PRO A 10 -5.29 -1.31 7.81
C PRO A 10 -3.93 -1.88 8.24
N ALA A 11 -2.94 -1.01 8.50
CA ALA A 11 -1.64 -1.43 9.00
C ALA A 11 -1.71 -2.12 10.37
N TYR A 12 -2.59 -1.63 11.25
CA TYR A 12 -2.86 -2.19 12.56
C TYR A 12 -4.37 -2.33 12.75
N GLY A 13 -4.80 -3.38 13.44
CA GLY A 13 -6.21 -3.67 13.75
C GLY A 13 -6.70 -5.01 13.20
N THR A 14 -6.25 -5.41 12.00
CA THR A 14 -6.52 -6.75 11.45
C THR A 14 -5.24 -7.35 10.85
N GLN A 15 -5.22 -8.66 10.62
CA GLN A 15 -4.05 -9.36 10.08
C GLN A 15 -3.92 -9.24 8.55
N GLN A 16 -4.89 -8.64 7.84
CA GLN A 16 -4.91 -8.67 6.37
C GLN A 16 -3.64 -8.08 5.74
N ALA A 17 -3.20 -6.90 6.19
CA ALA A 17 -2.02 -6.24 5.65
C ALA A 17 -0.72 -7.01 5.98
N THR A 18 -0.62 -7.56 7.18
CA THR A 18 0.52 -8.41 7.58
C THR A 18 0.59 -9.69 6.74
N SER A 19 -0.55 -10.36 6.53
CA SER A 19 -0.62 -11.54 5.66
C SER A 19 -0.23 -11.21 4.23
N ALA A 20 -0.66 -10.06 3.70
CA ALA A 20 -0.27 -9.61 2.38
C ALA A 20 1.25 -9.36 2.26
N LEU A 21 1.87 -8.74 3.27
CA LEU A 21 3.31 -8.50 3.27
C LEU A 21 4.11 -9.82 3.34
N LEU A 22 3.71 -10.75 4.20
CA LEU A 22 4.33 -12.07 4.28
C LEU A 22 4.20 -12.83 2.96
N PHE A 23 3.03 -12.78 2.33
CA PHE A 23 2.80 -13.37 1.01
C PHE A 23 3.68 -12.72 -0.07
N ALA A 24 3.80 -11.38 -0.07
CA ALA A 24 4.67 -10.65 -0.99
C ALA A 24 6.13 -11.12 -0.87
N ASN A 25 6.64 -11.23 0.35
CA ASN A 25 8.01 -11.71 0.57
C ASN A 25 8.19 -13.16 0.12
N ALA A 26 7.23 -14.04 0.43
CA ALA A 26 7.28 -15.44 0.05
C ALA A 26 7.25 -15.64 -1.48
N LEU A 27 6.41 -14.90 -2.19
CA LEU A 27 6.32 -15.03 -3.66
C LEU A 27 7.62 -14.54 -4.33
N LEU A 28 8.22 -13.46 -3.83
CA LEU A 28 9.48 -12.94 -4.35
C LEU A 28 10.63 -13.91 -4.08
N ALA A 29 10.69 -14.50 -2.88
CA ALA A 29 11.65 -15.53 -2.52
C ALA A 29 11.52 -16.80 -3.40
N ALA A 30 10.29 -17.11 -3.87
CA ALA A 30 10.04 -18.20 -4.81
C ALA A 30 10.38 -17.86 -6.27
N GLY A 31 10.96 -16.68 -6.54
CA GLY A 31 11.34 -16.24 -7.89
C GLY A 31 10.16 -15.75 -8.75
N HIS A 32 9.03 -15.41 -8.13
CA HIS A 32 7.94 -14.73 -8.82
C HIS A 32 8.13 -13.21 -8.84
N GLN A 33 7.35 -12.53 -9.67
CA GLN A 33 7.38 -11.07 -9.81
C GLN A 33 6.15 -10.48 -9.13
N LEU A 34 6.36 -9.43 -8.33
CA LEU A 34 5.30 -8.61 -7.77
C LEU A 34 5.36 -7.23 -8.44
N ASP A 35 4.43 -6.96 -9.35
CA ASP A 35 4.45 -5.71 -10.12
C ASP A 35 3.97 -4.54 -9.25
N SER A 36 2.90 -4.74 -8.49
CA SER A 36 2.33 -3.71 -7.63
C SER A 36 1.47 -4.26 -6.49
N VAL A 37 1.32 -3.43 -5.47
CA VAL A 37 0.34 -3.58 -4.41
C VAL A 37 -0.62 -2.41 -4.47
N PHE A 38 -1.90 -2.68 -4.60
CA PHE A 38 -2.96 -1.68 -4.57
C PHE A 38 -3.68 -1.72 -3.23
N PHE A 39 -3.71 -0.60 -2.53
CA PHE A 39 -4.39 -0.48 -1.24
C PHE A 39 -5.72 0.25 -1.42
N TYR A 40 -6.78 -0.39 -0.92
CA TYR A 40 -8.15 0.12 -1.03
C TYR A 40 -8.91 -0.08 0.29
N ARG A 41 -10.10 0.51 0.43
CA ARG A 41 -10.88 0.47 1.67
C ARG A 41 -10.07 0.98 2.86
N GLU A 42 -9.85 0.16 3.89
CA GLU A 42 -9.03 0.51 5.07
C GLU A 42 -7.53 0.30 4.82
N GLY A 43 -7.18 -0.44 3.76
CA GLY A 43 -5.82 -0.64 3.28
C GLY A 43 -5.04 0.65 3.06
N VAL A 44 -5.73 1.75 2.73
CA VAL A 44 -5.09 3.06 2.54
C VAL A 44 -4.36 3.57 3.79
N LEU A 45 -4.71 3.08 4.97
CA LEU A 45 -4.04 3.43 6.22
C LEU A 45 -2.60 2.87 6.32
N ASN A 46 -2.23 1.92 5.46
CA ASN A 46 -0.83 1.46 5.33
C ASN A 46 0.12 2.52 4.77
N ALA A 47 -0.40 3.62 4.24
CA ALA A 47 0.41 4.73 3.74
C ALA A 47 0.41 5.95 4.67
N ASN A 48 -0.07 5.82 5.90
CA ASN A 48 -0.01 6.92 6.86
C ASN A 48 1.38 6.97 7.52
N GLN A 49 2.18 7.99 7.19
CA GLN A 49 3.53 8.19 7.71
C GLN A 49 3.58 8.47 9.22
N LEU A 50 2.44 8.87 9.81
CA LEU A 50 2.30 9.18 11.23
C LEU A 50 2.01 7.93 12.07
N THR A 51 1.93 6.75 11.45
CA THR A 51 1.78 5.49 12.17
C THR A 51 3.02 5.25 13.02
N ALA A 52 2.82 5.09 14.33
CA ALA A 52 3.89 5.01 15.33
C ALA A 52 3.64 3.80 16.25
N PRO A 53 4.01 2.58 15.83
CA PRO A 53 3.96 1.41 16.71
C PRO A 53 4.90 1.55 17.91
N ALA A 54 4.69 0.73 18.94
CA ALA A 54 5.63 0.61 20.05
C ALA A 54 6.98 0.05 19.56
N SER A 55 8.05 0.29 20.33
CA SER A 55 9.41 -0.10 19.95
C SER A 55 9.63 -1.61 19.78
N ASP A 56 8.77 -2.42 20.40
CA ASP A 56 8.75 -3.88 20.36
C ASP A 56 7.71 -4.44 19.37
N GLU A 57 6.98 -3.57 18.66
CA GLU A 57 6.01 -3.95 17.64
C GLU A 57 6.61 -3.85 16.23
N PHE A 58 6.05 -4.63 15.30
CA PHE A 58 6.53 -4.65 13.92
C PHE A 58 5.99 -3.45 13.13
N ASP A 59 6.89 -2.60 12.61
CA ASP A 59 6.52 -1.44 11.80
C ASP A 59 6.12 -1.82 10.37
N LEU A 60 4.82 -2.08 10.19
CA LEU A 60 4.28 -2.53 8.91
C LEU A 60 4.35 -1.46 7.79
N VAL A 61 4.24 -0.17 8.15
CA VAL A 61 4.30 0.92 7.16
C VAL A 61 5.71 1.04 6.58
N ARG A 62 6.73 0.97 7.45
CA ARG A 62 8.15 0.98 7.01
C ARG A 62 8.51 -0.29 6.27
N ALA A 63 7.97 -1.43 6.66
CA ALA A 63 8.22 -2.68 5.96
C ALA A 63 7.72 -2.67 4.50
N TRP A 64 6.55 -2.08 4.23
CA TRP A 64 6.10 -1.85 2.86
C TRP A 64 7.05 -0.92 2.08
N GLN A 65 7.47 0.20 2.69
CA GLN A 65 8.44 1.11 2.08
C GLN A 65 9.74 0.38 1.72
N SER A 66 10.29 -0.43 2.64
CA SER A 66 11.50 -1.21 2.41
C SER A 66 11.34 -2.23 1.28
N LEU A 67 10.19 -2.92 1.21
CA LEU A 67 9.89 -3.84 0.11
C LEU A 67 9.91 -3.11 -1.24
N SER A 68 9.24 -1.96 -1.32
CA SER A 68 9.19 -1.15 -2.54
C SER A 68 10.58 -0.71 -2.98
N GLN A 69 11.42 -0.23 -2.05
CA GLN A 69 12.78 0.20 -2.35
C GLN A 69 13.69 -0.94 -2.79
N ALA A 70 13.60 -2.10 -2.13
CA ALA A 70 14.47 -3.24 -2.41
C ALA A 70 14.09 -3.98 -3.70
N GLN A 71 12.80 -4.02 -4.05
CA GLN A 71 12.28 -4.90 -5.09
C GLN A 71 11.63 -4.13 -6.25
N GLY A 72 11.54 -2.80 -6.17
CA GLY A 72 10.89 -1.97 -7.20
C GLY A 72 9.37 -2.14 -7.26
N VAL A 73 8.74 -2.68 -6.22
CA VAL A 73 7.30 -2.90 -6.16
C VAL A 73 6.57 -1.56 -6.04
N ALA A 74 5.63 -1.28 -6.95
CA ALA A 74 4.81 -0.07 -6.88
C ALA A 74 3.75 -0.17 -5.77
N LEU A 75 3.69 0.82 -4.87
CA LEU A 75 2.70 0.89 -3.80
C LEU A 75 1.64 1.95 -4.12
N ASN A 76 0.52 1.50 -4.67
CA ASN A 76 -0.55 2.35 -5.16
C ASN A 76 -1.68 2.47 -4.13
N ILE A 77 -2.04 3.70 -3.77
CA ILE A 77 -3.11 4.00 -2.82
C ILE A 77 -4.30 4.57 -3.58
N CYS A 78 -5.50 4.01 -3.41
CA CYS A 78 -6.68 4.61 -4.00
C CYS A 78 -6.95 6.03 -3.46
N VAL A 79 -6.78 7.04 -4.31
CA VAL A 79 -6.93 8.46 -3.94
C VAL A 79 -8.27 8.76 -3.25
N ALA A 80 -9.38 8.32 -3.82
CA ALA A 80 -10.70 8.59 -3.25
C ALA A 80 -10.92 7.94 -1.88
N ALA A 81 -10.35 6.75 -1.65
CA ALA A 81 -10.44 6.06 -0.36
C ALA A 81 -9.50 6.67 0.69
N ALA A 82 -8.32 7.13 0.27
CA ALA A 82 -7.33 7.79 1.10
C ALA A 82 -7.84 9.12 1.66
N LEU A 83 -8.36 9.99 0.78
CA LEU A 83 -8.90 11.29 1.19
C LEU A 83 -10.04 11.14 2.21
N ARG A 84 -10.96 10.18 2.01
CA ARG A 84 -12.06 9.90 2.97
C ARG A 84 -11.58 9.39 4.33
N ARG A 85 -10.33 8.94 4.45
CA ARG A 85 -9.73 8.42 5.68
C ARG A 85 -8.56 9.26 6.19
N GLY A 86 -8.41 10.47 5.66
CA GLY A 86 -7.39 11.41 6.12
C GLY A 86 -5.97 10.98 5.77
N VAL A 87 -5.77 10.28 4.65
CA VAL A 87 -4.45 10.02 4.07
C VAL A 87 -4.28 10.88 2.83
N THR A 88 -3.35 11.83 2.87
CA THR A 88 -3.14 12.82 1.80
C THR A 88 -1.66 13.06 1.52
N ASP A 89 -1.33 13.32 0.26
CA ASP A 89 -0.01 13.85 -0.12
C ASP A 89 0.00 15.38 -0.04
N GLN A 90 1.14 15.99 -0.37
CA GLN A 90 1.32 17.44 -0.30
C GLN A 90 0.44 18.19 -1.30
N GLN A 91 0.20 17.60 -2.47
CA GLN A 91 -0.62 18.21 -3.52
C GLN A 91 -2.08 18.27 -3.08
N GLU A 92 -2.63 17.16 -2.60
CA GLU A 92 -4.01 17.09 -2.14
C GLU A 92 -4.23 17.86 -0.84
N ALA A 93 -3.26 17.87 0.08
CA ALA A 93 -3.32 18.70 1.27
C ALA A 93 -3.41 20.19 0.91
N SER A 94 -2.59 20.66 -0.03
CA SER A 94 -2.65 22.04 -0.53
C SER A 94 -3.99 22.34 -1.22
N ARG A 95 -4.46 21.43 -2.09
CA ARG A 95 -5.72 21.58 -2.84
C ARG A 95 -6.94 21.68 -1.93
N LEU A 96 -6.94 20.93 -0.83
CA LEU A 96 -8.04 20.87 0.13
C LEU A 96 -7.86 21.84 1.31
N ALA A 97 -6.81 22.66 1.32
CA ALA A 97 -6.46 23.55 2.42
C ALA A 97 -6.35 22.83 3.78
N LEU A 98 -5.75 21.63 3.78
CA LEU A 98 -5.47 20.86 4.98
C LEU A 98 -4.20 21.36 5.69
N PRO A 99 -4.09 21.21 7.02
CA PRO A 99 -2.93 21.67 7.77
C PRO A 99 -1.63 20.92 7.47
N GLY A 100 -1.70 19.74 6.85
CA GLY A 100 -0.52 18.95 6.52
C GLY A 100 -0.84 17.72 5.69
N ALA A 101 0.23 17.08 5.21
CA ALA A 101 0.19 15.81 4.49
C ALA A 101 0.79 14.70 5.37
N ASN A 102 0.31 13.48 5.14
CA ASN A 102 0.73 12.30 5.89
C ASN A 102 0.97 11.07 5.00
N LEU A 103 1.05 11.23 3.68
CA LEU A 103 1.41 10.13 2.80
C LEU A 103 2.87 9.71 3.02
N GLN A 104 3.06 8.43 3.30
CA GLN A 104 4.36 7.79 3.46
C GLN A 104 5.17 7.84 2.15
N PRO A 105 6.40 8.37 2.15
CA PRO A 105 7.31 8.25 1.01
C PRO A 105 7.48 6.81 0.54
N GLY A 106 7.40 6.60 -0.78
CA GLY A 106 7.37 5.28 -1.42
C GLY A 106 5.97 4.82 -1.83
N PHE A 107 4.92 5.41 -1.26
CA PHE A 107 3.55 5.23 -1.74
C PHE A 107 3.16 6.34 -2.71
N MET A 108 2.21 6.04 -3.60
CA MET A 108 1.67 7.00 -4.57
C MET A 108 0.14 6.96 -4.57
N LEU A 109 -0.50 8.13 -4.67
CA LEU A 109 -1.94 8.21 -4.89
C LEU A 109 -2.26 7.81 -6.35
N ALA A 110 -3.20 6.91 -6.52
CA ALA A 110 -3.61 6.36 -7.80
C ALA A 110 -5.14 6.24 -7.89
N GLY A 111 -5.66 6.32 -9.13
CA GLY A 111 -7.06 6.02 -9.43
C GLY A 111 -7.34 4.52 -9.49
N LEU A 112 -8.62 4.13 -9.52
CA LEU A 112 -9.02 2.73 -9.71
C LEU A 112 -8.58 2.14 -11.06
N GLY A 113 -8.23 2.98 -12.04
CA GLY A 113 -7.61 2.55 -13.30
C GLY A 113 -6.33 1.73 -13.08
N ALA A 114 -5.49 2.09 -12.11
CA ALA A 114 -4.27 1.34 -11.80
C ALA A 114 -4.56 -0.07 -11.28
N LEU A 115 -5.66 -0.25 -10.52
CA LEU A 115 -6.12 -1.58 -10.10
C LEU A 115 -6.61 -2.41 -11.30
N ALA A 116 -7.40 -1.80 -12.18
CA ALA A 116 -7.88 -2.46 -13.39
C ALA A 116 -6.73 -2.87 -14.32
N GLU A 117 -5.75 -1.99 -14.52
CA GLU A 117 -4.55 -2.28 -15.30
C GLU A 117 -3.73 -3.42 -14.70
N ALA A 118 -3.53 -3.42 -13.37
CA ALA A 118 -2.83 -4.50 -12.68
C ALA A 118 -3.55 -5.85 -12.86
N ALA A 119 -4.88 -5.87 -12.74
CA ALA A 119 -5.71 -7.05 -12.94
C ALA A 119 -5.66 -7.59 -14.38
N LEU A 120 -5.44 -6.73 -15.38
CA LEU A 120 -5.32 -7.12 -16.78
C LEU A 120 -3.90 -7.54 -17.18
N ARG A 121 -2.87 -6.97 -16.55
CA ARG A 121 -1.45 -7.23 -16.88
C ARG A 121 -0.85 -8.42 -16.12
N CYS A 122 -1.30 -8.65 -14.89
CA CYS A 122 -0.78 -9.73 -14.06
C CYS A 122 -1.47 -11.07 -14.36
N GLU A 123 -0.74 -12.15 -14.14
CA GLU A 123 -1.29 -13.50 -14.29
C GLU A 123 -2.18 -13.86 -13.09
N ARG A 124 -1.89 -13.29 -11.93
CA ARG A 124 -2.63 -13.53 -10.68
C ARG A 124 -2.86 -12.22 -9.93
N MET A 125 -4.08 -12.03 -9.46
CA MET A 125 -4.42 -11.02 -8.48
C MET A 125 -4.86 -11.71 -7.19
N VAL A 126 -4.23 -11.38 -6.07
CA VAL A 126 -4.57 -11.94 -4.75
C VAL A 126 -5.05 -10.82 -3.85
N GLN A 127 -6.23 -11.01 -3.27
CA GLN A 127 -6.84 -10.04 -2.37
C GLN A 127 -6.66 -10.48 -0.91
N PHE A 128 -6.36 -9.49 -0.08
CA PHE A 128 -6.26 -9.61 1.38
C PHE A 128 -7.25 -8.67 2.06
#